data_AF-A0A067NFF2-F1
#
_entry.id   AF-A0A067NFF2-F1
#
_cell.length_a   1.000
_cell.length_b   1.000
_cell.length_c   1.000
_cell.angle_alpha   90.00
_cell.angle_beta   90.00
_cell.angle_gamma   90.00
#
_symmetry.space_group_name_H-M   'P 1'
#
loop_
_entity.id
_entity.type
_entity.pdbx_description
1 polymer ?
#
loop_
_entity_poly.entity_id
_entity_poly.type
_entity_poly.pdbx_seq_one_letter_code
_entity_poly.pdbx_strand_id
1 'polypeptide(L)'
;MGRLSLDALRWYSLTCKAIYDEVQAYYHRNYSLNPILEPFIPSRYIPAFRRLQKENGLVISGSVALQFFTRVTYPESDLDLYVEYARALEIGKWLESEPCYTTLPGDRGSAAPADPAQSGADISEYYSFKGMRAVVSFLSPVSSRKIQLIICRRNIMEVILGFHSTVVMNLITASYAYSLYGEETLEKKLALPVDSGRSGLGNREAARAKYVDRGWTMVPSQAAALRLKAFEGWAARHVGDSKCWIVRLPQVKGTDVFKKTDPLRRNEWALGYKFGVPKMMLQL
;
A
#
# COMPACT_ATOMS: atom_id res chain seq x y z
N MET A 1 9.81 13.77 24.62
CA MET A 1 9.99 12.30 24.59
C MET A 1 10.17 11.86 23.15
N GLY A 2 11.30 11.22 22.81
CA GLY A 2 11.54 10.70 21.46
C GLY A 2 10.54 9.58 21.11
N ARG A 3 10.03 9.57 19.88
CA ARG A 3 9.19 8.46 19.39
C ARG A 3 10.08 7.22 19.24
N LEU A 4 9.75 6.13 19.93
CA LEU A 4 10.41 4.83 19.71
C LEU A 4 10.20 4.38 18.26
N SER A 5 11.27 3.88 17.65
CA SER A 5 11.22 3.31 16.33
C SER A 5 10.56 1.93 16.36
N LEU A 6 10.15 1.44 15.20
CA LEU A 6 9.45 0.15 15.11
C LEU A 6 10.43 -1.01 15.31
N ASP A 7 11.69 -0.85 14.93
CA ASP A 7 12.75 -1.82 15.24
C ASP A 7 13.01 -1.89 16.75
N ALA A 8 13.09 -0.73 17.43
CA ALA A 8 13.23 -0.70 18.89
C ALA A 8 12.06 -1.42 19.58
N LEU A 9 10.82 -1.15 19.14
CA LEU A 9 9.63 -1.83 19.66
C LEU A 9 9.65 -3.34 19.40
N ARG A 10 10.11 -3.76 18.20
CA ARG A 10 10.27 -5.17 17.85
C ARG A 10 11.24 -5.86 18.81
N TRP A 11 12.46 -5.34 18.97
CA TRP A 11 13.45 -5.92 19.89
C TRP A 11 12.96 -5.93 21.33
N TYR A 12 12.33 -4.85 21.77
CA TYR A 12 11.79 -4.76 23.12
C TYR A 12 10.74 -5.84 23.36
N SER A 13 9.84 -6.09 22.39
CA SER A 13 8.80 -7.12 22.50
C SER A 13 9.32 -8.56 22.64
N LEU A 14 10.59 -8.83 22.31
CA LEU A 14 11.20 -10.16 22.39
C LEU A 14 11.79 -10.49 23.77
N THR A 15 11.82 -9.52 24.69
CA THR A 15 12.49 -9.67 26.00
C THR A 15 11.71 -10.59 26.94
N CYS A 16 10.42 -10.32 27.18
CA CYS A 16 9.55 -11.15 28.00
C CYS A 16 8.07 -10.91 27.67
N LYS A 17 7.18 -11.77 28.18
CA LYS A 17 5.73 -11.65 27.94
C LYS A 17 5.14 -10.32 28.41
N ALA A 18 5.54 -9.82 29.59
CA ALA A 18 5.01 -8.55 30.10
C ALA A 18 5.38 -7.37 29.20
N ILE A 19 6.63 -7.33 28.71
CA ILE A 19 7.08 -6.30 27.77
C ILE A 19 6.42 -6.48 26.41
N TYR A 20 6.24 -7.72 25.95
CA TYR A 20 5.47 -8.00 24.74
C TYR A 20 4.07 -7.39 24.83
N ASP A 21 3.35 -7.64 25.92
CA ASP A 21 2.00 -7.11 26.15
C ASP A 21 1.99 -5.57 26.18
N GLU A 22 2.98 -4.94 26.81
CA GLU A 22 3.15 -3.48 26.79
C GLU A 22 3.43 -2.91 25.40
N VAL A 23 4.25 -3.58 24.59
CA VAL A 23 4.49 -3.21 23.20
C VAL A 23 3.22 -3.36 22.36
N GLN A 24 2.43 -4.43 22.57
CA GLN A 24 1.13 -4.59 21.90
C GLN A 24 0.16 -3.46 22.30
N ALA A 25 0.13 -3.09 23.58
CA ALA A 25 -0.67 -1.96 24.05
C ALA A 25 -0.18 -0.63 23.46
N TYR A 26 1.14 -0.44 23.31
CA TYR A 26 1.71 0.69 22.62
C TYR A 26 1.27 0.74 21.15
N TYR A 27 1.32 -0.38 20.43
CA TYR A 27 0.83 -0.46 19.05
C TYR A 27 -0.63 -0.08 18.96
N HIS A 28 -1.48 -0.63 19.84
CA HIS A 28 -2.90 -0.33 19.86
C HIS A 28 -3.19 1.18 20.07
N ARG A 29 -2.42 1.85 20.93
CA ARG A 29 -2.57 3.28 21.21
C ARG A 29 -2.03 4.18 20.10
N ASN A 30 -0.92 3.79 19.47
CA ASN A 30 -0.14 4.68 18.59
C ASN A 30 -0.30 4.41 17.10
N TYR A 31 -0.83 3.24 16.72
CA TYR A 31 -1.01 2.81 15.33
C TYR A 31 -2.50 2.57 15.05
N SER A 32 -3.28 3.66 15.18
CA SER A 32 -4.70 3.69 14.84
C SER A 32 -4.90 4.17 13.41
N LEU A 33 -5.84 3.54 12.70
CA LEU A 33 -6.23 4.00 11.36
C LEU A 33 -7.22 5.15 11.39
N ASN A 34 -7.99 5.32 12.47
CA ASN A 34 -9.05 6.32 12.49
C ASN A 34 -8.52 7.72 12.16
N PRO A 35 -7.46 8.25 12.82
CA PRO A 35 -6.97 9.60 12.53
C PRO A 35 -6.46 9.77 11.09
N ILE A 36 -6.04 8.68 10.45
CA ILE A 36 -5.49 8.67 9.10
C ILE A 36 -6.62 8.62 8.06
N LEU A 37 -7.72 7.93 8.37
CA LEU A 37 -8.87 7.77 7.50
C LEU A 37 -9.87 8.92 7.61
N GLU A 38 -9.97 9.58 8.76
CA GLU A 38 -10.93 10.67 9.03
C GLU A 38 -10.99 11.79 7.99
N PRO A 39 -9.88 12.23 7.37
CA PRO A 39 -9.95 13.21 6.29
C PRO A 39 -10.69 12.70 5.04
N PHE A 40 -10.70 11.38 4.82
CA PHE A 40 -11.26 10.75 3.64
C PHE A 40 -12.62 10.11 3.90
N ILE A 41 -12.83 9.56 5.09
CA ILE A 41 -13.99 8.77 5.45
C ILE A 41 -14.59 9.37 6.72
N PRO A 42 -15.86 9.83 6.72
CA PRO A 42 -16.48 10.33 7.92
C PRO A 42 -16.41 9.27 9.04
N SER A 43 -16.07 9.67 10.27
CA SER A 43 -15.74 8.73 11.36
C SER A 43 -16.80 7.64 11.58
N ARG A 44 -18.09 7.97 11.39
CA ARG A 44 -19.21 7.03 11.50
C ARG A 44 -19.18 5.88 10.48
N TYR A 45 -18.55 6.08 9.32
CA TYR A 45 -18.43 5.09 8.25
C TYR A 45 -17.14 4.28 8.29
N ILE A 46 -16.15 4.65 9.11
CA ILE A 46 -14.89 3.90 9.25
C ILE A 46 -15.13 2.42 9.62
N PRO A 47 -16.02 2.07 10.58
CA PRO A 47 -16.31 0.66 10.86
C PRO A 47 -16.88 -0.10 9.65
N ALA A 48 -17.72 0.54 8.83
CA ALA A 48 -18.28 -0.05 7.61
C ALA A 48 -17.19 -0.24 6.53
N PHE A 49 -16.34 0.77 6.33
CA PHE A 49 -15.19 0.66 5.45
C PHE A 49 -14.24 -0.48 5.85
N ARG A 50 -14.00 -0.67 7.15
CA ARG A 50 -13.15 -1.78 7.65
C ARG A 50 -13.78 -3.15 7.41
N ARG A 51 -15.11 -3.27 7.45
CA ARG A 51 -15.83 -4.50 7.01
C ARG A 51 -15.67 -4.72 5.52
N LEU A 52 -15.86 -3.67 4.73
CA LEU A 52 -15.66 -3.70 3.28
C LEU A 52 -14.24 -4.16 2.92
N GLN A 53 -13.22 -3.70 3.64
CA GLN A 53 -11.85 -4.21 3.50
C GLN A 53 -11.71 -5.70 3.77
N LYS A 54 -12.38 -6.21 4.81
CA LYS A 54 -12.28 -7.63 5.18
C LYS A 54 -12.98 -8.53 4.18
N GLU A 55 -14.15 -8.13 3.70
CA GLU A 55 -15.02 -8.92 2.83
C GLU A 55 -14.52 -8.96 1.39
N ASN A 56 -13.95 -7.85 0.91
CA ASN A 56 -13.57 -7.68 -0.49
C ASN A 56 -12.06 -7.70 -0.73
N GLY A 57 -11.24 -7.84 0.31
CA GLY A 57 -9.78 -7.80 0.18
C GLY A 57 -9.26 -6.44 -0.28
N LEU A 58 -9.97 -5.35 0.04
CA LEU A 58 -9.56 -3.98 -0.28
C LEU A 58 -8.32 -3.61 0.56
N VAL A 59 -7.32 -3.04 -0.11
CA VAL A 59 -6.02 -2.71 0.48
C VAL A 59 -5.77 -1.20 0.40
N ILE A 60 -5.30 -0.57 1.48
CA ILE A 60 -4.74 0.78 1.41
C ILE A 60 -3.24 0.67 1.17
N SER A 61 -2.67 1.50 0.30
CA SER A 61 -1.23 1.57 0.07
C SER A 61 -0.74 3.01 -0.14
N GLY A 62 0.43 3.18 -0.73
CA GLY A 62 0.96 4.46 -1.15
C GLY A 62 1.35 5.37 0.01
N SER A 63 1.11 6.67 -0.16
CA SER A 63 1.47 7.68 0.85
C SER A 63 0.72 7.47 2.17
N VAL A 64 -0.54 7.03 2.15
CA VAL A 64 -1.32 6.81 3.39
C VAL A 64 -0.77 5.66 4.21
N ALA A 65 -0.38 4.55 3.57
CA ALA A 65 0.25 3.45 4.29
C ALA A 65 1.60 3.86 4.90
N LEU A 66 2.39 4.68 4.19
CA LEU A 66 3.63 5.23 4.74
C LEU A 66 3.39 6.15 5.95
N GLN A 67 2.35 6.99 5.91
CA GLN A 67 1.96 7.85 7.05
C GLN A 67 1.61 7.03 8.28
N PHE A 68 0.92 5.91 8.12
CA PHE A 68 0.63 5.00 9.24
C PHE A 68 1.90 4.51 9.93
N PHE A 69 2.89 4.05 9.17
CA PHE A 69 4.12 3.53 9.75
C PHE A 69 5.00 4.62 10.36
N THR A 70 5.12 5.76 9.68
CA THR A 70 5.98 6.88 10.09
C THR A 70 5.33 7.76 11.16
N ARG A 71 4.00 7.69 11.30
CA ARG A 71 3.17 8.59 12.11
C ARG A 71 3.40 10.07 11.76
N VAL A 72 3.74 10.33 10.50
CA VAL A 72 3.88 11.68 9.93
C VAL A 72 2.67 11.92 9.04
N THR A 73 2.07 13.10 9.11
CA THR A 73 0.95 13.48 8.24
C THR A 73 1.46 14.18 6.99
N TYR A 74 0.96 13.78 5.83
CA TYR A 74 1.16 14.44 4.55
C TYR A 74 -0.18 15.03 4.09
N PRO A 75 -0.44 16.33 4.31
CA PRO A 75 -1.74 16.95 4.02
C PRO A 75 -2.20 16.75 2.57
N GLU A 76 -1.26 16.86 1.62
CA GLU A 76 -1.48 16.71 0.17
C GLU A 76 -1.55 15.25 -0.30
N SER A 77 -1.75 14.28 0.60
CA SER A 77 -1.85 12.87 0.19
C SER A 77 -3.27 12.51 -0.23
N ASP A 78 -3.37 11.74 -1.30
CA ASP A 78 -4.60 11.04 -1.69
C ASP A 78 -4.71 9.72 -0.91
N LEU A 79 -5.93 9.17 -0.82
CA LEU A 79 -6.16 7.82 -0.29
C LEU A 79 -6.21 6.82 -1.44
N ASP A 80 -5.14 6.03 -1.56
CA ASP A 80 -5.03 4.99 -2.59
C ASP A 80 -5.61 3.66 -2.09
N LEU A 81 -6.68 3.20 -2.73
CA LEU A 81 -7.38 1.95 -2.45
C LEU A 81 -7.16 0.96 -3.60
N TYR A 82 -6.73 -0.25 -3.30
CA TYR A 82 -6.46 -1.29 -4.28
C TYR A 82 -7.42 -2.46 -4.11
N VAL A 83 -8.02 -2.88 -5.22
CA VAL A 83 -9.00 -3.97 -5.24
C VAL A 83 -8.83 -4.83 -6.48
N GLU A 84 -9.08 -6.14 -6.37
CA GLU A 84 -9.19 -7.00 -7.54
C GLU A 84 -10.44 -6.66 -8.38
N TYR A 85 -10.33 -6.75 -9.71
CA TYR A 85 -11.39 -6.39 -10.65
C TYR A 85 -12.74 -7.01 -10.31
N ALA A 86 -12.76 -8.28 -9.88
CA ALA A 86 -13.98 -9.00 -9.51
C ALA A 86 -14.76 -8.36 -8.35
N ARG A 87 -14.12 -7.53 -7.52
CA ARG A 87 -14.72 -6.85 -6.36
C ARG A 87 -14.92 -5.36 -6.57
N ALA A 88 -14.39 -4.79 -7.66
CA ALA A 88 -14.38 -3.34 -7.88
C ALA A 88 -15.78 -2.71 -7.92
N LEU A 89 -16.77 -3.41 -8.50
CA LEU A 89 -18.14 -2.90 -8.61
C LEU A 89 -18.79 -2.70 -7.23
N GLU A 90 -18.56 -3.62 -6.29
CA GLU A 90 -19.12 -3.55 -4.94
C GLU A 90 -18.53 -2.36 -4.17
N ILE A 91 -17.21 -2.15 -4.27
CA ILE A 91 -16.52 -1.02 -3.65
C ILE A 91 -16.95 0.32 -4.26
N GLY A 92 -17.03 0.37 -5.60
CA GLY A 92 -17.47 1.58 -6.30
C GLY A 92 -18.88 1.98 -5.90
N LYS A 93 -19.82 1.03 -5.85
CA LYS A 93 -21.19 1.28 -5.39
C LYS A 93 -21.23 1.77 -3.94
N TRP A 94 -20.43 1.20 -3.05
CA TRP A 94 -20.35 1.65 -1.66
C TRP A 94 -19.89 3.12 -1.57
N LEU A 95 -18.86 3.49 -2.35
CA LEU A 95 -18.40 4.87 -2.42
C LEU A 95 -19.47 5.82 -3.00
N GLU A 96 -20.24 5.38 -3.99
CA GLU A 96 -21.30 6.21 -4.59
C GLU A 96 -22.54 6.32 -3.69
N SER A 97 -22.90 5.29 -2.91
CA SER A 97 -24.18 5.24 -2.19
C SER A 97 -24.20 5.99 -0.86
N GLU A 98 -23.23 5.72 0.02
CA GLU A 98 -23.09 6.35 1.34
C GLU A 98 -21.62 6.27 1.72
N PRO A 99 -20.92 7.40 1.96
CA PRO A 99 -21.36 8.76 2.28
C PRO A 99 -21.58 9.69 1.07
N CYS A 100 -21.96 9.17 -0.11
CA CYS A 100 -22.19 9.94 -1.34
C CYS A 100 -20.92 10.64 -1.86
N TYR A 101 -19.85 9.88 -2.08
CA TYR A 101 -18.63 10.45 -2.66
C TYR A 101 -18.88 10.93 -4.10
N THR A 102 -18.35 12.10 -4.45
CA THR A 102 -18.47 12.63 -5.81
C THR A 102 -17.40 12.04 -6.73
N THR A 103 -17.81 11.30 -7.75
CA THR A 103 -16.91 10.77 -8.78
C THR A 103 -16.37 11.91 -9.66
N LEU A 104 -15.06 11.94 -9.88
CA LEU A 104 -14.43 12.97 -10.72
C LEU A 104 -14.56 12.66 -12.23
N PRO A 105 -14.97 13.62 -13.07
CA PRO A 105 -14.97 13.47 -14.53
C PRO A 105 -13.54 13.31 -15.06
N GLY A 106 -13.32 12.34 -15.96
CA GLY A 106 -12.02 12.13 -16.62
C GLY A 106 -11.35 10.79 -16.33
N ASP A 107 -11.72 10.11 -15.24
CA ASP A 107 -11.12 8.83 -14.80
C ASP A 107 -11.97 7.60 -15.14
N ARG A 108 -13.08 7.76 -15.87
CA ARG A 108 -13.88 6.62 -16.37
C ARG A 108 -13.16 5.91 -17.51
N GLY A 109 -12.09 5.18 -17.19
CA GLY A 109 -11.72 3.99 -17.96
C GLY A 109 -12.84 2.95 -17.78
N SER A 110 -13.92 3.07 -18.55
CA SER A 110 -15.01 2.10 -18.75
C SER A 110 -15.22 1.11 -17.59
N ALA A 111 -15.82 1.59 -16.49
CA ALA A 111 -16.32 0.75 -15.40
C ALA A 111 -17.64 0.03 -15.75
N ALA A 112 -18.09 0.09 -17.01
CA ALA A 112 -19.15 -0.78 -17.51
C ALA A 112 -18.55 -2.10 -18.00
N PRO A 113 -19.23 -3.26 -17.83
CA PRO A 113 -18.86 -4.47 -18.54
C PRO A 113 -19.20 -4.27 -20.01
N ALA A 114 -18.31 -3.63 -20.77
CA ALA A 114 -18.42 -3.57 -22.22
C ALA A 114 -17.80 -4.86 -22.80
N ASP A 115 -18.61 -5.56 -23.59
CA ASP A 115 -18.22 -6.73 -24.39
C ASP A 115 -16.90 -6.47 -25.14
N PRO A 116 -15.96 -7.43 -25.18
CA PRO A 116 -14.64 -7.23 -25.75
C PRO A 116 -14.61 -7.12 -27.30
N ALA A 117 -15.77 -7.00 -27.95
CA ALA A 117 -15.86 -7.05 -29.41
C ALA A 117 -15.95 -5.68 -30.12
N GLN A 118 -16.11 -4.55 -29.42
CA GLN A 118 -16.35 -3.27 -30.10
C GLN A 118 -15.73 -2.08 -29.36
N SER A 119 -14.47 -1.76 -29.63
CA SER A 119 -13.94 -0.39 -29.69
C SER A 119 -12.44 -0.41 -29.94
N GLY A 120 -12.07 -0.45 -31.22
CA GLY A 120 -10.76 -0.01 -31.68
C GLY A 120 -10.72 1.52 -31.64
N ALA A 121 -10.25 2.10 -30.54
CA ALA A 121 -9.89 3.51 -30.44
C ALA A 121 -8.95 3.73 -29.24
N ASP A 122 -7.65 3.77 -29.51
CA ASP A 122 -6.62 4.51 -28.75
C ASP A 122 -6.73 4.53 -27.20
N ILE A 123 -6.94 3.36 -26.59
CA ILE A 123 -7.07 3.20 -25.14
C ILE A 123 -5.67 3.17 -24.50
N SER A 124 -5.09 4.36 -24.37
CA SER A 124 -4.16 4.80 -23.32
C SER A 124 -2.88 3.96 -23.10
N GLU A 125 -1.81 4.46 -23.70
CA GLU A 125 -0.42 4.23 -23.33
C GLU A 125 -0.10 4.65 -21.85
N TYR A 126 -1.05 5.30 -21.16
CA TYR A 126 -0.92 5.78 -19.77
C TYR A 126 -1.23 4.71 -18.70
N TYR A 127 -1.95 3.63 -19.04
CA TYR A 127 -2.40 2.60 -18.08
C TYR A 127 -1.58 1.29 -18.13
N SER A 128 -0.43 1.27 -18.81
CA SER A 128 0.48 0.12 -18.80
C SER A 128 1.32 0.03 -17.51
N PHE A 129 0.72 0.30 -16.35
CA PHE A 129 1.32 -0.04 -15.06
C PHE A 129 1.03 -1.53 -14.79
N LYS A 130 2.08 -2.32 -14.48
CA LYS A 130 2.01 -3.78 -14.25
C LYS A 130 0.77 -4.17 -13.44
N GLY A 131 -0.21 -4.79 -14.08
CA GLY A 131 -1.42 -5.31 -13.42
C GLY A 131 -2.55 -4.31 -13.15
N MET A 132 -2.41 -3.00 -13.42
CA MET A 132 -3.48 -2.01 -13.21
C MET A 132 -4.47 -2.01 -14.39
N ARG A 133 -5.77 -2.14 -14.12
CA ARG A 133 -6.83 -2.10 -15.13
C ARG A 133 -7.40 -0.70 -15.33
N ALA A 134 -7.70 0.00 -14.24
CA ALA A 134 -8.32 1.31 -14.25
C ALA A 134 -8.10 2.00 -12.89
N VAL A 135 -8.28 3.31 -12.87
CA VAL A 135 -8.33 4.12 -11.64
C VAL A 135 -9.62 4.90 -11.67
N VAL A 136 -10.39 4.89 -10.58
CA VAL A 136 -11.59 5.73 -10.43
C VAL A 136 -11.37 6.67 -9.26
N SER A 137 -11.41 7.97 -9.49
CA SER A 137 -11.20 8.97 -8.43
C SER A 137 -12.53 9.51 -7.89
N PHE A 138 -12.55 9.70 -6.58
CA PHE A 138 -13.67 10.21 -5.79
C PHE A 138 -13.20 11.38 -4.92
N LEU A 139 -14.10 12.30 -4.60
CA LEU A 139 -13.86 13.36 -3.62
C LEU A 139 -14.55 13.07 -2.29
N SER A 140 -13.78 13.15 -1.21
CA SER A 140 -14.28 13.02 0.15
C SER A 140 -15.32 14.09 0.48
N PRO A 141 -16.50 13.72 1.01
CA PRO A 141 -17.49 14.69 1.47
C PRO A 141 -17.05 15.40 2.75
N VAL A 142 -15.99 14.93 3.42
CA VAL A 142 -15.47 15.53 4.67
C VAL A 142 -14.56 16.71 4.37
N SER A 143 -13.64 16.55 3.41
CA SER A 143 -12.55 17.50 3.22
C SER A 143 -12.21 17.76 1.74
N SER A 144 -13.02 17.27 0.81
CA SER A 144 -12.73 17.28 -0.63
C SER A 144 -11.38 16.65 -1.00
N ARG A 145 -10.83 15.80 -0.12
CA ARG A 145 -9.60 15.05 -0.42
C ARG A 145 -9.91 13.87 -1.32
N LYS A 146 -8.99 13.58 -2.23
CA LYS A 146 -9.16 12.57 -3.25
C LYS A 146 -9.00 11.16 -2.67
N ILE A 147 -9.88 10.27 -3.09
CA ILE A 147 -9.78 8.83 -2.90
C ILE A 147 -9.64 8.22 -4.28
N GLN A 148 -8.58 7.45 -4.51
CA GLN A 148 -8.38 6.74 -5.76
C GLN A 148 -8.69 5.25 -5.55
N LEU A 149 -9.62 4.72 -6.33
CA LEU A 149 -9.89 3.28 -6.40
C LEU A 149 -9.12 2.70 -7.59
N ILE A 150 -7.99 2.07 -7.29
CA ILE A 150 -7.12 1.39 -8.24
C ILE A 150 -7.60 -0.05 -8.43
N ILE A 151 -8.11 -0.32 -9.63
CA ILE A 151 -8.65 -1.62 -10.01
C ILE A 151 -7.51 -2.47 -10.58
N CYS A 152 -7.20 -3.58 -9.91
CA CYS A 152 -6.14 -4.52 -10.27
C CYS A 152 -6.72 -5.63 -11.15
N ARG A 153 -6.03 -6.01 -12.24
CA ARG A 153 -6.48 -7.05 -13.19
C ARG A 153 -6.67 -8.41 -12.52
N ARG A 154 -5.67 -8.84 -11.74
CA ARG A 154 -5.63 -10.18 -11.13
C ARG A 154 -5.11 -10.17 -9.71
N ASN A 155 -3.95 -9.56 -9.47
CA ASN A 155 -3.28 -9.60 -8.16
C ASN A 155 -2.85 -8.19 -7.73
N ILE A 156 -3.29 -7.76 -6.55
CA ILE A 156 -2.94 -6.45 -5.98
C ILE A 156 -1.42 -6.31 -5.81
N MET A 157 -0.71 -7.38 -5.45
CA MET A 157 0.74 -7.33 -5.25
C MET A 157 1.52 -7.03 -6.52
N GLU A 158 0.99 -7.36 -7.70
CA GLU A 158 1.62 -7.00 -8.98
C GLU A 158 1.74 -5.47 -9.13
N VAL A 159 0.69 -4.76 -8.72
CA VAL A 159 0.64 -3.29 -8.75
C VAL A 159 1.54 -2.72 -7.64
N ILE A 160 1.45 -3.23 -6.42
CA ILE A 160 2.25 -2.73 -5.27
C ILE A 160 3.76 -2.89 -5.53
N LEU A 161 4.20 -4.05 -6.02
CA LEU A 161 5.60 -4.31 -6.38
C LEU A 161 6.03 -3.54 -7.63
N GLY A 162 5.09 -2.97 -8.38
CA GLY A 162 5.32 -2.15 -9.55
C GLY A 162 5.64 -0.67 -9.23
N PHE A 163 5.48 -0.23 -7.99
CA PHE A 163 5.72 1.16 -7.56
C PHE A 163 7.09 1.70 -7.94
N HIS A 164 7.22 3.02 -8.04
CA HIS A 164 8.45 3.69 -8.50
C HIS A 164 9.68 3.41 -7.62
N SER A 165 9.47 3.09 -6.34
CA SER A 165 10.48 2.65 -5.38
C SER A 165 9.85 1.95 -4.17
N THR A 166 10.68 1.29 -3.36
CA THR A 166 10.25 0.56 -2.15
C THR A 166 9.61 1.43 -1.08
N VAL A 167 9.84 2.75 -1.10
CA VAL A 167 9.36 3.69 -0.07
C VAL A 167 7.85 3.63 0.14
N VAL A 168 7.10 3.33 -0.92
CA VAL A 168 5.64 3.22 -0.92
C VAL A 168 5.13 1.79 -0.89
N MET A 169 6.00 0.78 -0.84
CA MET A 169 5.61 -0.64 -0.77
C MET A 169 5.20 -1.03 0.65
N ASN A 170 4.21 -0.32 1.16
CA ASN A 170 3.58 -0.53 2.46
C ASN A 170 2.09 -0.71 2.20
N LEU A 171 1.46 -1.68 2.83
CA LEU A 171 0.07 -2.01 2.57
C LEU A 171 -0.68 -2.26 3.88
N ILE A 172 -1.96 -1.89 3.91
CA ILE A 172 -2.82 -2.00 5.08
C ILE A 172 -4.09 -2.73 4.66
N THR A 173 -4.30 -3.89 5.27
CA THR A 173 -5.49 -4.72 5.11
C THR A 173 -6.44 -4.51 6.29
N ALA A 174 -7.54 -5.26 6.30
CA ALA A 174 -8.47 -5.28 7.43
C ALA A 174 -7.85 -5.78 8.74
N SER A 175 -6.73 -6.52 8.71
CA SER A 175 -6.18 -7.17 9.91
C SER A 175 -4.73 -6.81 10.21
N TYR A 176 -3.98 -6.33 9.21
CA TYR A 176 -2.56 -6.05 9.36
C TYR A 176 -2.14 -4.84 8.52
N ALA A 177 -1.13 -4.13 8.99
CA ALA A 177 -0.32 -3.28 8.16
C ALA A 177 1.04 -3.95 7.95
N TYR A 178 1.54 -3.95 6.71
CA TYR A 178 2.85 -4.47 6.34
C TYR A 178 3.69 -3.38 5.69
N SER A 179 4.95 -3.28 6.11
CA SER A 179 5.99 -2.62 5.32
C SER A 179 6.91 -3.69 4.76
N LEU A 180 6.97 -3.83 3.43
CA LEU A 180 7.69 -4.94 2.80
C LEU A 180 9.21 -4.82 2.97
N TYR A 181 9.71 -3.60 3.15
CA TYR A 181 11.12 -3.28 3.36
C TYR A 181 11.24 -2.39 4.59
N GLY A 182 10.68 -2.84 5.72
CA GLY A 182 10.51 -2.01 6.92
C GLY A 182 11.81 -1.48 7.49
N GLU A 183 12.83 -2.33 7.62
CA GLU A 183 14.14 -1.92 8.13
C GLU A 183 14.77 -0.84 7.23
N GLU A 184 14.84 -1.10 5.92
CA GLU A 184 15.44 -0.14 4.98
C GLU A 184 14.62 1.15 4.87
N THR A 185 13.30 1.02 4.73
CA THR A 185 12.42 2.16 4.43
C THR A 185 12.17 3.02 5.65
N LEU A 186 11.94 2.43 6.82
CA LEU A 186 11.41 3.14 7.97
C LEU A 186 12.50 3.47 9.01
N GLU A 187 13.47 2.59 9.27
CA GLU A 187 14.64 2.94 10.12
C GLU A 187 15.72 3.66 9.31
N LYS A 188 16.22 3.02 8.23
CA LYS A 188 17.40 3.52 7.52
C LYS A 188 17.08 4.66 6.54
N LYS A 189 15.79 4.95 6.30
CA LYS A 189 15.32 5.95 5.32
C LYS A 189 15.89 5.73 3.91
N LEU A 190 16.11 4.47 3.54
CA LEU A 190 16.56 4.06 2.23
C LEU A 190 15.38 3.65 1.35
N ALA A 191 15.49 3.91 0.06
CA ALA A 191 14.50 3.48 -0.93
C ALA A 191 15.21 2.91 -2.15
N LEU A 192 14.77 1.74 -2.62
CA LEU A 192 15.29 1.13 -3.84
C LEU A 192 14.41 1.56 -5.02
N PRO A 193 14.92 2.31 -6.02
CA PRO A 193 14.19 2.61 -7.24
C PRO A 193 13.89 1.33 -8.00
N VAL A 194 12.62 1.14 -8.36
CA VAL A 194 12.23 -0.02 -9.18
C VAL A 194 11.98 0.46 -10.60
N ASP A 195 12.55 -0.28 -11.55
CA ASP A 195 12.25 -0.11 -12.96
C ASP A 195 11.09 -1.05 -13.34
N SER A 196 9.92 -0.46 -13.63
CA SER A 196 8.81 -1.17 -14.25
C SER A 196 8.61 -0.52 -15.61
N GLY A 197 9.28 -1.09 -16.62
CA GLY A 197 9.42 -0.48 -17.93
C GLY A 197 8.13 0.04 -18.57
N ARG A 198 8.33 0.98 -19.51
CA ARG A 198 7.37 1.54 -20.48
C ARG A 198 6.29 2.52 -19.98
N SER A 199 6.43 3.15 -18.81
CA SER A 199 5.67 4.38 -18.51
C SER A 199 6.60 5.57 -18.29
N GLY A 200 6.18 6.75 -18.76
CA GLY A 200 7.01 7.95 -18.94
C GLY A 200 7.97 8.23 -17.79
N LEU A 201 9.28 8.18 -18.09
CA LEU A 201 10.39 8.37 -17.15
C LEU A 201 10.19 9.61 -16.24
N GLY A 202 9.68 10.72 -16.79
CA GLY A 202 9.47 11.97 -16.07
C GLY A 202 8.49 11.91 -14.89
N ASN A 203 7.42 11.11 -14.96
CA ASN A 203 6.47 10.99 -13.84
C ASN A 203 7.10 10.23 -12.66
N ARG A 204 7.98 9.26 -12.94
CA ARG A 204 8.65 8.46 -11.88
C ARG A 204 9.74 9.25 -11.18
N GLU A 205 10.48 10.09 -11.90
CA GLU A 205 11.49 10.96 -11.30
C GLU A 205 10.85 11.98 -10.37
N ALA A 206 9.77 12.64 -10.79
CA ALA A 206 9.00 13.54 -9.93
C ALA A 206 8.44 12.80 -8.70
N ALA A 207 7.89 11.60 -8.89
CA ALA A 207 7.40 10.78 -7.79
C ALA A 207 8.52 10.38 -6.81
N ARG A 208 9.74 10.10 -7.30
CA ARG A 208 10.91 9.80 -6.46
C ARG A 208 11.40 11.05 -5.72
N ALA A 209 11.54 12.17 -6.41
CA ALA A 209 11.93 13.46 -5.84
C ALA A 209 11.05 13.84 -4.65
N LYS A 210 9.72 13.68 -4.78
CA LYS A 210 8.76 13.86 -3.68
C LYS A 210 9.14 13.11 -2.39
N TYR A 211 9.70 11.90 -2.47
CA TYR A 211 10.12 11.16 -1.26
C TYR A 211 11.55 11.50 -0.83
N VAL A 212 12.40 11.95 -1.74
CA VAL A 212 13.70 12.55 -1.38
C VAL A 212 13.49 13.78 -0.52
N ASP A 213 12.58 14.68 -0.91
CA ASP A 213 12.22 15.88 -0.15
C ASP A 213 11.63 15.56 1.23
N ARG A 214 11.03 14.36 1.37
CA ARG A 214 10.51 13.86 2.65
C ARG A 214 11.57 13.14 3.49
N GLY A 215 12.82 13.09 3.04
CA GLY A 215 13.98 12.58 3.78
C GLY A 215 14.43 11.17 3.44
N TRP A 216 14.02 10.58 2.30
CA TRP A 216 14.52 9.27 1.86
C TRP A 216 15.70 9.38 0.90
N THR A 217 16.68 8.49 1.05
CA THR A 217 17.80 8.35 0.12
C THR A 217 17.52 7.23 -0.88
N MET A 218 17.55 7.57 -2.17
CA MET A 218 17.43 6.58 -3.25
C MET A 218 18.74 5.80 -3.41
N VAL A 219 18.67 4.48 -3.31
CA VAL A 219 19.83 3.58 -3.50
C VAL A 219 19.91 3.21 -4.98
N PRO A 220 20.86 3.75 -5.75
CA PRO A 220 20.76 3.76 -7.21
C PRO A 220 21.13 2.43 -7.87
N SER A 221 21.84 1.54 -7.16
CA SER A 221 22.38 0.32 -7.75
C SER A 221 22.50 -0.81 -6.73
N GLN A 222 22.66 -2.03 -7.26
CA GLN A 222 23.00 -3.20 -6.45
C GLN A 222 24.27 -3.00 -5.62
N ALA A 223 25.32 -2.43 -6.20
CA ALA A 223 26.59 -2.21 -5.51
C ALA A 223 26.42 -1.27 -4.31
N ALA A 224 25.60 -0.22 -4.45
CA ALA A 224 25.26 0.66 -3.35
C ALA A 224 24.46 -0.05 -2.26
N ALA A 225 23.47 -0.86 -2.64
CA ALA A 225 22.66 -1.65 -1.71
C ALA A 225 23.51 -2.63 -0.88
N LEU A 226 24.43 -3.35 -1.54
CA LEU A 226 25.38 -4.26 -0.88
C LEU A 226 26.32 -3.53 0.08
N ARG A 227 26.86 -2.36 -0.32
CA ARG A 227 27.72 -1.55 0.55
C ARG A 227 26.99 -1.07 1.82
N LEU A 228 25.69 -0.80 1.69
CA LEU A 228 24.84 -0.37 2.80
C LEU A 228 24.27 -1.54 3.63
N LYS A 229 24.54 -2.80 3.24
CA LYS A 229 23.92 -3.99 3.83
C LYS A 229 22.39 -3.84 3.90
N ALA A 230 21.82 -3.43 2.78
CA ALA A 230 20.41 -3.09 2.62
C ALA A 230 19.85 -3.76 1.37
N PHE A 231 18.55 -4.09 1.39
CA PHE A 231 17.89 -4.79 0.28
C PHE A 231 18.59 -6.10 -0.07
N GLU A 232 19.13 -6.77 0.94
CA GLU A 232 19.75 -8.08 0.81
C GLU A 232 18.67 -9.14 0.56
N GLY A 233 18.83 -9.95 -0.48
CA GLY A 233 17.92 -11.05 -0.73
C GLY A 233 17.83 -11.43 -2.20
N TRP A 234 18.64 -12.40 -2.59
CA TRP A 234 18.39 -13.23 -3.78
C TRP A 234 17.32 -14.31 -3.49
N ALA A 235 16.90 -14.43 -2.23
CA ALA A 235 15.86 -15.36 -1.80
C ALA A 235 14.46 -14.78 -2.06
N ALA A 236 13.51 -15.69 -2.29
CA ALA A 236 12.09 -15.34 -2.33
C ALA A 236 11.68 -14.64 -1.01
N ARG A 237 11.09 -13.46 -1.15
CA ARG A 237 10.41 -12.70 -0.11
C ARG A 237 8.93 -13.02 -0.19
N HIS A 238 8.21 -12.93 0.92
CA HIS A 238 6.75 -13.05 0.91
C HIS A 238 6.11 -12.07 1.88
N VAL A 239 4.82 -11.78 1.67
CA VAL A 239 4.12 -10.80 2.50
C VAL A 239 4.06 -11.33 3.93
N GLY A 240 4.68 -10.59 4.86
CA GLY A 240 4.73 -10.98 6.26
C GLY A 240 5.91 -11.90 6.64
N ASP A 241 6.92 -12.04 5.79
CA ASP A 241 8.19 -12.67 6.15
C ASP A 241 8.94 -11.92 7.27
N SER A 242 10.05 -12.48 7.75
CA SER A 242 10.82 -11.95 8.89
C SER A 242 11.48 -10.59 8.64
N LYS A 243 11.53 -10.15 7.36
CA LYS A 243 12.06 -8.88 6.90
C LYS A 243 10.96 -7.83 6.71
N CYS A 244 9.71 -8.24 6.60
CA CYS A 244 8.57 -7.34 6.70
C CYS A 244 8.43 -6.80 8.11
N TRP A 245 7.97 -5.57 8.23
CA TRP A 245 7.41 -5.09 9.49
C TRP A 245 5.91 -5.22 9.49
N ILE A 246 5.37 -5.68 10.61
CA ILE A 246 3.97 -6.08 10.72
C ILE A 246 3.38 -5.43 11.95
N VAL A 247 2.33 -4.63 11.76
CA VAL A 247 1.50 -4.13 12.85
C VAL A 247 0.15 -4.82 12.76
N ARG A 248 -0.26 -5.50 13.85
CA ARG A 248 -1.59 -6.11 13.94
C ARG A 248 -2.62 -5.03 14.23
N LEU A 249 -3.67 -4.99 13.44
CA LEU A 249 -4.76 -4.02 13.58
C LEU A 249 -5.88 -4.59 14.46
N PRO A 250 -6.70 -3.72 15.10
CA PRO A 250 -7.87 -4.16 15.83
C PRO A 250 -8.80 -5.03 14.97
N GLN A 251 -9.40 -6.04 15.60
CA GLN A 251 -10.36 -6.91 14.90
C GLN A 251 -11.56 -6.11 14.39
N VAL A 252 -11.99 -6.45 13.17
CA VAL A 252 -13.21 -5.89 12.59
C VAL A 252 -14.41 -6.61 13.23
N LYS A 253 -15.23 -5.87 13.96
CA LYS A 253 -16.43 -6.41 14.63
C LYS A 253 -17.39 -7.03 13.60
N GLY A 254 -18.01 -8.16 13.95
CA GLY A 254 -19.00 -8.83 13.12
C GLY A 254 -18.43 -9.63 11.94
N THR A 255 -17.12 -9.92 11.94
CA THR A 255 -16.47 -10.72 10.89
C THR A 255 -15.98 -12.07 11.45
N ASP A 256 -15.84 -13.06 10.57
CA ASP A 256 -15.41 -14.41 10.91
C ASP A 256 -14.06 -14.42 11.64
N VAL A 257 -14.09 -14.86 12.91
CA VAL A 257 -12.93 -14.97 13.81
C VAL A 257 -11.98 -16.12 13.44
N PHE A 258 -12.41 -17.05 12.58
CA PHE A 258 -11.63 -18.22 12.17
C PHE A 258 -10.72 -17.96 10.97
N LYS A 259 -10.98 -16.92 10.16
CA LYS A 259 -10.03 -16.42 9.14
C LYS A 259 -8.87 -15.66 9.78
N LYS A 260 -7.93 -16.43 10.34
CA LYS A 260 -6.75 -15.92 11.07
C LYS A 260 -5.65 -15.37 10.16
N THR A 261 -5.50 -15.89 8.95
CA THR A 261 -4.41 -15.52 8.04
C THR A 261 -4.88 -14.58 6.94
N ASP A 262 -4.13 -13.50 6.75
CA ASP A 262 -4.36 -12.54 5.68
C ASP A 262 -4.05 -13.18 4.31
N PRO A 263 -5.00 -13.20 3.35
CA PRO A 263 -4.79 -13.81 2.04
C PRO A 263 -3.59 -13.27 1.28
N LEU A 264 -3.15 -12.03 1.56
CA LEU A 264 -1.98 -11.46 0.90
C LEU A 264 -0.68 -12.20 1.24
N ARG A 265 -0.63 -12.92 2.37
CA ARG A 265 0.56 -13.68 2.81
C ARG A 265 0.98 -14.79 1.87
N ARG A 266 0.10 -15.24 0.96
CA ARG A 266 0.42 -16.22 -0.08
C ARG A 266 1.29 -15.67 -1.21
N ASN A 267 1.45 -14.35 -1.28
CA ASN A 267 2.18 -13.72 -2.38
C ASN A 267 3.66 -13.66 -2.08
N GLU A 268 4.43 -14.18 -3.02
CA GLU A 268 5.89 -14.21 -2.98
C GLU A 268 6.47 -13.37 -4.11
N TRP A 269 7.65 -12.81 -3.91
CA TRP A 269 8.39 -12.12 -4.94
C TRP A 269 9.89 -12.29 -4.73
N ALA A 270 10.64 -12.21 -5.83
CA ALA A 270 12.09 -12.11 -5.78
C ALA A 270 12.51 -10.67 -6.12
N LEU A 271 13.47 -10.15 -5.35
CA LEU A 271 14.24 -8.98 -5.73
C LEU A 271 15.45 -9.46 -6.54
N GLY A 272 15.44 -9.19 -7.84
CA GLY A 272 16.57 -9.44 -8.72
C GLY A 272 17.22 -8.15 -9.19
N TYR A 273 18.40 -8.26 -9.79
CA TYR A 273 19.08 -7.14 -10.44
C TYR A 273 19.39 -7.52 -11.89
N LYS A 274 18.91 -6.73 -12.85
CA LYS A 274 19.22 -6.89 -14.27
C LYS A 274 20.15 -5.74 -14.68
N PHE A 275 21.38 -6.05 -15.07
CA PHE A 275 22.41 -5.05 -15.37
C PHE A 275 22.62 -4.04 -14.22
N GLY A 276 22.56 -4.51 -12.97
CA GLY A 276 22.70 -3.68 -11.77
C GLY A 276 21.44 -2.87 -11.38
N VAL A 277 20.38 -2.91 -12.20
CA VAL A 277 19.11 -2.23 -11.94
C VAL A 277 18.13 -3.14 -11.19
N PRO A 278 17.50 -2.68 -10.10
CA PRO A 278 16.54 -3.47 -9.33
C PRO A 278 15.29 -3.85 -10.14
N LYS A 279 14.91 -5.13 -10.07
CA LYS A 279 13.70 -5.67 -10.67
C LYS A 279 12.98 -6.57 -9.68
N MET A 280 11.71 -6.26 -9.42
CA MET A 280 10.84 -7.14 -8.66
C MET A 280 10.03 -8.05 -9.57
N MET A 281 10.01 -9.33 -9.24
CA MET A 281 9.29 -10.37 -9.97
C MET A 281 8.39 -11.10 -9.00
N LEU A 282 7.08 -10.92 -9.17
CA LEU A 282 6.07 -11.69 -8.44
C LEU A 282 6.20 -13.17 -8.84
N GLN A 283 6.20 -14.05 -7.85
CA GLN A 283 6.18 -15.49 -8.00
C GLN A 283 4.75 -15.93 -7.69
N LEU A 284 4.05 -16.42 -8.72
CA LEU A 284 2.66 -16.89 -8.64
C LEU A 284 2.62 -18.36 -8.26
#